data_AF-A0A5C3QBW3-F1
#
_entry.id   AF-A0A5C3QBW3-F1
#
_cell.length_a   1.000
_cell.length_b   1.000
_cell.length_c   1.000
_cell.angle_alpha   90.00
_cell.angle_beta   90.00
_cell.angle_gamma   90.00
#
_symmetry.space_group_name_H-M   'P 1'
#
loop_
_entity.id
_entity.type
_entity.pdbx_description
1 polymer ?
#
loop_
_entity_poly.entity_id
_entity_poly.type
_entity_poly.pdbx_seq_one_letter_code
_entity_poly.pdbx_strand_id
1 'polypeptide(L)'
;MPSKKRLAEIDTNDDPLAHFTAPPPNESPVEREARLKREAEEKLVSDAIDEEINRQKSAEKKAPKPVKLLLLGKSTTLKNFQLMNSADAFRKERASWRAVIQLNVVRSIRMIFDAMTEAQTIASNPPSPASSSSLPRHPLSPVPTLTPEHLKLKMRLSPLFQIEEVLINKLSPQTSTHLSTMTNMPYTERAKQQLKELSVNSANPWKNTFNKLIPGASRSSFESAKQVDWNDPNDPGVVLHACSEDMQRLWTDPTIRAVLDNQKLRMEELAGFFLDSLERVTAPRYIPTDEDIMRARLKTVGVSENKFTLKASASVGRDWRVYDVGGQRSLVSAWVPYFDDMDAIIFLAPISCFDQVLEEDPGMAILLHSVLLWKAIVSNPLLKSTNLMLFLNKCDILDAKLRSGIKLADYVTSYGERPNVFEEASQYLRRKFAAILRDHSPVPRQFYSHFTSVTDIKATMTILQNVQEIVLRENLSKSALM
;
A
#
# COMPACT_ATOMS: atom_id res chain seq x y z
N MET A 1 -60.21 -39.07 -0.53
CA MET A 1 -59.94 -38.54 -1.88
C MET A 1 -60.11 -37.02 -1.87
N PRO A 2 -59.03 -36.23 -1.86
CA PRO A 2 -59.08 -34.84 -2.30
C PRO A 2 -58.23 -34.61 -3.56
N SER A 3 -58.72 -33.67 -4.35
CA SER A 3 -58.41 -33.37 -5.75
C SER A 3 -57.01 -32.76 -5.98
N LYS A 4 -56.31 -33.25 -7.02
CA LYS A 4 -55.08 -32.66 -7.56
C LYS A 4 -55.39 -31.28 -8.16
N LYS A 5 -54.89 -30.21 -7.54
CA LYS A 5 -54.86 -28.87 -8.15
C LYS A 5 -53.88 -28.86 -9.31
N ARG A 6 -54.40 -28.51 -10.49
CA ARG A 6 -53.73 -28.35 -11.78
C ARG A 6 -52.83 -27.10 -11.71
N LEU A 7 -51.54 -27.26 -12.03
CA LEU A 7 -50.60 -26.15 -12.23
C LEU A 7 -51.11 -25.29 -13.40
N ALA A 8 -51.10 -23.96 -13.22
CA ALA A 8 -51.49 -23.01 -14.24
C ALA A 8 -50.48 -23.03 -15.40
N GLU A 9 -50.97 -23.18 -16.62
CA GLU A 9 -50.21 -22.99 -17.85
C GLU A 9 -49.81 -21.51 -17.92
N ILE A 10 -48.50 -21.26 -17.87
CA ILE A 10 -47.92 -19.93 -18.09
C ILE A 10 -47.93 -19.70 -19.60
N ASP A 11 -48.63 -18.66 -20.04
CA ASP A 11 -48.70 -18.24 -21.44
C ASP A 11 -47.31 -17.76 -21.89
N THR A 12 -46.62 -18.55 -22.71
CA THR A 12 -45.23 -18.33 -23.15
C THR A 12 -45.09 -17.26 -24.24
N ASN A 13 -46.18 -16.62 -24.64
CA ASN A 13 -46.21 -15.71 -25.79
C ASN A 13 -45.81 -14.26 -25.47
N ASP A 14 -45.56 -13.91 -24.21
CA ASP A 14 -45.26 -12.55 -23.77
C ASP A 14 -43.97 -12.45 -22.93
N ASP A 15 -43.07 -13.45 -23.04
CA ASP A 15 -41.75 -13.40 -22.43
C ASP A 15 -40.73 -12.76 -23.39
N PRO A 16 -40.20 -11.56 -23.07
CA PRO A 16 -39.22 -10.86 -23.91
C PRO A 16 -37.91 -11.64 -24.07
N LEU A 17 -37.55 -12.53 -23.14
CA LEU A 17 -36.39 -13.40 -23.27
C LEU A 17 -36.66 -14.55 -24.24
N ALA A 18 -37.88 -15.10 -24.24
CA ALA A 18 -38.28 -16.17 -25.16
C ALA A 18 -38.23 -15.71 -26.62
N HIS A 19 -38.62 -14.45 -26.89
CA HIS A 19 -38.48 -13.83 -28.21
C HIS A 19 -37.03 -13.65 -28.66
N PHE A 20 -36.11 -13.39 -27.72
CA PHE A 20 -34.68 -13.16 -28.03
C PHE A 20 -33.92 -14.47 -28.26
N THR A 21 -34.34 -15.56 -27.59
CA THR A 21 -33.78 -16.90 -27.76
C THR A 21 -34.52 -17.75 -28.80
N ALA A 22 -35.55 -17.20 -29.45
CA ALA A 22 -36.35 -17.91 -30.43
C ALA A 22 -35.49 -18.26 -31.68
N PRO A 23 -35.66 -19.47 -32.25
CA PRO A 23 -35.01 -19.83 -33.51
C PRO A 23 -35.38 -18.84 -34.62
N PRO A 24 -34.46 -18.51 -35.55
CA PRO A 24 -34.76 -17.64 -36.68
C PRO A 24 -35.91 -18.22 -37.52
N PRO A 25 -36.91 -17.41 -37.92
CA PRO A 25 -38.11 -17.91 -38.59
C PRO A 25 -37.86 -18.52 -39.99
N ASN A 26 -36.70 -18.28 -40.59
CA ASN A 26 -36.31 -18.79 -41.92
C ASN A 26 -35.05 -19.67 -41.89
N GLU A 27 -34.80 -20.44 -40.81
CA GLU A 27 -33.61 -21.31 -40.75
C GLU A 27 -33.72 -22.52 -41.70
N SER A 28 -32.67 -22.80 -42.48
CA SER A 28 -32.56 -24.02 -43.27
C SER A 28 -32.29 -25.25 -42.39
N PRO A 29 -32.55 -26.49 -42.87
CA PRO A 29 -32.28 -27.71 -42.09
C PRO A 29 -30.83 -27.83 -41.61
N VAL A 30 -29.87 -27.34 -42.40
CA VAL A 30 -28.43 -27.36 -42.07
C VAL A 30 -28.10 -26.32 -40.99
N GLU A 31 -28.70 -25.13 -41.06
CA GLU A 31 -28.54 -24.08 -40.05
C GLU A 31 -29.16 -24.48 -38.71
N ARG A 32 -30.31 -25.16 -38.75
CA ARG A 32 -30.96 -25.77 -37.57
C ARG A 32 -30.05 -26.76 -36.86
N GLU A 33 -29.44 -27.67 -37.61
CA GLU A 33 -28.53 -28.69 -37.07
C GLU A 33 -27.28 -28.03 -36.46
N ALA A 34 -26.71 -27.04 -37.14
CA ALA A 34 -25.57 -26.29 -36.63
C ALA A 34 -25.89 -25.49 -35.35
N ARG A 35 -27.08 -24.90 -35.24
CA ARG A 35 -27.56 -24.21 -34.03
C ARG A 35 -27.76 -25.18 -32.88
N LEU A 36 -28.48 -26.29 -33.09
CA LEU A 36 -28.71 -27.30 -32.07
C LEU A 36 -27.40 -27.92 -31.57
N LYS A 37 -26.43 -28.12 -32.48
CA LYS A 37 -25.08 -28.57 -32.11
C LYS A 37 -24.35 -27.54 -31.25
N ARG A 38 -24.43 -26.26 -31.59
CA ARG A 38 -23.84 -25.17 -30.80
C ARG A 38 -24.49 -25.03 -29.42
N GLU A 39 -25.83 -25.08 -29.35
CA GLU A 39 -26.57 -25.07 -28.08
C GLU A 39 -26.21 -26.27 -27.20
N ALA A 40 -26.02 -27.45 -27.80
CA ALA A 40 -25.54 -28.62 -27.07
C ALA A 40 -24.10 -28.43 -26.55
N GLU A 41 -23.19 -27.88 -27.37
CA GLU A 41 -21.82 -27.54 -26.97
C GLU A 41 -21.78 -26.48 -25.85
N GLU A 42 -22.57 -25.41 -25.97
CA GLU A 42 -22.68 -24.35 -24.96
C GLU A 42 -23.26 -24.88 -23.64
N LYS A 43 -24.29 -25.74 -23.72
CA LYS A 43 -24.86 -26.40 -22.54
C LYS A 43 -23.83 -27.30 -21.86
N LEU A 44 -23.04 -28.08 -22.61
CA LEU A 44 -21.97 -28.89 -22.05
C LEU A 44 -20.91 -28.05 -21.33
N VAL A 45 -20.56 -26.88 -21.87
CA VAL A 45 -19.62 -25.94 -21.22
C VAL A 45 -20.24 -25.37 -19.93
N SER A 46 -21.51 -24.97 -19.96
CA SER A 46 -22.22 -24.46 -18.77
C SER A 46 -22.30 -25.51 -17.67
N ASP A 47 -22.73 -26.73 -18.02
CA ASP A 47 -22.85 -27.85 -17.08
C ASP A 47 -21.48 -28.18 -16.45
N ALA A 48 -20.39 -28.15 -17.24
CA ALA A 48 -19.03 -28.35 -16.72
C ALA A 48 -18.58 -27.23 -15.77
N ILE A 49 -18.94 -25.97 -16.05
CA ILE A 49 -18.67 -24.84 -15.16
C ILE A 49 -19.45 -25.00 -13.85
N ASP A 50 -20.72 -25.37 -13.92
CA ASP A 50 -21.57 -25.57 -12.73
C ASP A 50 -21.09 -26.74 -11.87
N GLU A 51 -20.66 -27.84 -12.50
CA GLU A 51 -20.00 -28.95 -11.81
C GLU A 51 -18.71 -28.50 -11.10
N GLU A 52 -17.89 -27.70 -11.75
CA GLU A 52 -16.67 -27.14 -11.16
C GLU A 52 -16.97 -26.22 -9.97
N ILE A 53 -17.94 -25.32 -10.10
CA ILE A 53 -18.37 -24.42 -9.03
C ILE A 53 -18.90 -25.23 -7.83
N ASN A 54 -19.71 -26.26 -8.08
CA ASN A 54 -20.23 -27.13 -7.02
C ASN A 54 -19.13 -27.94 -6.34
N ARG A 55 -18.15 -28.42 -7.10
CA ARG A 55 -16.97 -29.10 -6.58
C ARG A 55 -16.16 -28.17 -5.67
N GLN A 56 -15.91 -26.93 -6.10
CA GLN A 56 -15.21 -25.92 -5.31
C GLN A 56 -15.97 -25.56 -4.03
N LYS A 57 -17.27 -25.29 -4.11
CA LYS A 57 -18.12 -25.03 -2.92
C LYS A 57 -18.11 -26.20 -1.94
N SER A 58 -18.15 -27.43 -2.44
CA SER A 58 -18.13 -28.63 -1.60
C SER A 58 -16.78 -28.84 -0.93
N ALA A 59 -15.68 -28.54 -1.63
CA ALA A 59 -14.34 -28.56 -1.07
C ALA A 59 -14.15 -27.47 0.01
N GLU A 60 -14.62 -26.25 -0.24
CA GLU A 60 -14.57 -25.15 0.75
C GLU A 60 -15.40 -25.44 1.99
N LYS A 61 -16.56 -26.12 1.86
CA LYS A 61 -17.37 -26.56 3.01
C LYS A 61 -16.70 -27.64 3.85
N LYS A 62 -15.90 -28.52 3.22
CA LYS A 62 -15.18 -29.62 3.90
C LYS A 62 -13.85 -29.16 4.51
N ALA A 63 -13.24 -28.12 3.95
CA ALA A 63 -12.01 -27.54 4.46
C ALA A 63 -12.23 -26.80 5.78
N PRO A 64 -11.22 -26.74 6.68
CA PRO A 64 -11.28 -25.85 7.84
C PRO A 64 -11.48 -24.42 7.38
N LYS A 65 -12.39 -23.68 8.03
CA LYS A 65 -12.59 -22.26 7.70
C LYS A 65 -11.25 -21.50 7.81
N PRO A 66 -10.86 -20.75 6.76
CA PRO A 66 -9.63 -19.98 6.80
C PRO A 66 -9.75 -18.85 7.83
N VAL A 67 -8.63 -18.51 8.46
CA VAL A 67 -8.54 -17.31 9.31
C VAL A 67 -8.46 -16.08 8.42
N LYS A 68 -9.34 -15.11 8.65
CA LYS A 68 -9.46 -13.88 7.88
C LYS A 68 -8.95 -12.69 8.71
N LEU A 69 -7.93 -12.03 8.18
CA LEU A 69 -7.31 -10.88 8.82
C LEU A 69 -7.39 -9.65 7.91
N LEU A 70 -7.86 -8.54 8.45
CA LEU A 70 -7.93 -7.27 7.75
C LEU A 70 -6.84 -6.32 8.25
N LEU A 71 -5.97 -5.87 7.36
CA LEU A 71 -4.95 -4.86 7.61
C LEU A 71 -5.51 -3.50 7.25
N LEU A 72 -5.61 -2.61 8.23
CA LEU A 72 -6.03 -1.22 8.05
C LEU A 72 -4.82 -0.31 8.28
N GLY A 73 -4.19 0.13 7.18
CA GLY A 73 -3.04 1.04 7.22
C GLY A 73 -1.99 0.73 6.16
N LYS A 74 -0.73 1.07 6.43
CA LYS A 74 0.36 0.99 5.43
C LYS A 74 0.79 -0.47 5.15
N SER A 75 0.98 -0.81 3.87
CA SER A 75 1.31 -2.16 3.35
C SER A 75 2.63 -2.79 3.84
N THR A 76 3.41 -2.13 4.68
CA THR A 76 4.66 -2.69 5.22
C THR A 76 4.43 -3.91 6.10
N THR A 77 3.33 -3.95 6.87
CA THR A 77 2.98 -5.14 7.68
C THR A 77 2.62 -6.33 6.80
N LEU A 78 1.97 -6.11 5.65
CA LEU A 78 1.70 -7.17 4.67
C LEU A 78 3.01 -7.78 4.13
N LYS A 79 4.02 -6.95 3.82
CA LYS A 79 5.33 -7.43 3.38
C LYS A 79 6.01 -8.29 4.44
N ASN A 80 5.90 -7.93 5.72
CA ASN A 80 6.40 -8.77 6.83
C ASN A 80 5.68 -10.13 6.88
N PHE A 81 4.35 -10.16 6.68
CA PHE A 81 3.60 -11.41 6.57
C PHE A 81 4.06 -12.27 5.38
N GLN A 82 4.32 -11.66 4.22
CA GLN A 82 4.85 -12.37 3.04
C GLN A 82 6.26 -12.91 3.28
N LEU A 83 7.14 -12.10 3.87
CA LEU A 83 8.51 -12.51 4.16
C LEU A 83 8.56 -13.70 5.13
N MET A 84 7.69 -13.71 6.15
CA MET A 84 7.63 -14.79 7.14
C MET A 84 7.09 -16.11 6.56
N ASN A 85 6.08 -16.04 5.68
CA ASN A 85 5.30 -17.21 5.29
C ASN A 85 5.57 -17.71 3.87
N SER A 86 6.16 -16.87 3.01
CA SER A 86 6.43 -17.17 1.61
C SER A 86 7.76 -16.57 1.14
N ALA A 87 8.82 -16.77 1.94
CA ALA A 87 10.17 -16.28 1.66
C ALA A 87 10.68 -16.64 0.26
N ASP A 88 10.36 -17.82 -0.27
CA ASP A 88 10.79 -18.23 -1.61
C ASP A 88 10.03 -17.50 -2.73
N ALA A 89 8.73 -17.21 -2.54
CA ALA A 89 7.98 -16.38 -3.46
C ALA A 89 8.49 -14.94 -3.42
N PHE A 90 8.76 -14.43 -2.22
CA PHE A 90 9.33 -13.09 -2.01
C PHE A 90 10.71 -12.94 -2.66
N ARG A 91 11.57 -13.95 -2.56
CA ARG A 91 12.89 -13.98 -3.21
C ARG A 91 12.78 -13.99 -4.74
N LYS A 92 11.81 -14.72 -5.29
CA LYS A 92 11.53 -14.75 -6.74
C LYS A 92 11.08 -13.39 -7.29
N GLU A 93 10.55 -12.50 -6.44
CA GLU A 93 10.09 -11.17 -6.83
C GLU A 93 11.15 -10.06 -6.71
N ARG A 94 12.38 -10.38 -6.25
CA ARG A 94 13.44 -9.36 -6.02
C ARG A 94 13.75 -8.51 -7.24
N ALA A 95 13.71 -9.09 -8.44
CA ALA A 95 13.95 -8.38 -9.70
C ALA A 95 12.90 -7.28 -9.95
N SER A 96 11.62 -7.53 -9.64
CA SER A 96 10.55 -6.52 -9.77
C SER A 96 10.70 -5.40 -8.75
N TRP A 97 11.16 -5.70 -7.55
CA TRP A 97 11.41 -4.70 -6.51
C TRP A 97 12.58 -3.77 -6.85
N ARG A 98 13.54 -4.22 -7.66
CA ARG A 98 14.64 -3.37 -8.14
C ARG A 98 14.11 -2.13 -8.85
N ALA A 99 13.15 -2.29 -9.76
CA ALA A 99 12.54 -1.17 -10.49
C ALA A 99 11.80 -0.21 -9.55
N VAL A 100 11.11 -0.72 -8.53
CA VAL A 100 10.43 0.10 -7.51
C VAL A 100 11.42 0.92 -6.69
N ILE A 101 12.55 0.31 -6.30
CA ILE A 101 13.59 0.96 -5.50
C ILE A 101 14.29 2.04 -6.33
N GLN A 102 14.64 1.73 -7.57
CA GLN A 102 15.21 2.70 -8.51
C GLN A 102 14.27 3.90 -8.71
N LEU A 103 12.97 3.64 -8.86
CA LEU A 103 11.95 4.69 -8.97
C LEU A 103 11.85 5.52 -7.69
N ASN A 104 11.95 4.89 -6.52
CA ASN A 104 11.99 5.60 -5.24
C ASN A 104 13.21 6.54 -5.16
N VAL A 105 14.39 6.09 -5.57
CA VAL A 105 15.61 6.92 -5.63
C VAL A 105 15.42 8.10 -6.57
N VAL A 106 15.00 7.86 -7.82
CA VAL A 106 14.78 8.90 -8.83
C VAL A 106 13.80 9.96 -8.34
N ARG A 107 12.69 9.52 -7.73
CA ARG A 107 11.70 10.42 -7.15
C ARG A 107 12.25 11.22 -5.99
N SER A 108 13.02 10.60 -5.11
CA SER A 108 13.69 11.32 -4.03
C SER A 108 14.58 12.44 -4.56
N ILE A 109 15.36 12.21 -5.61
CA ILE A 109 16.16 13.26 -6.26
C ILE A 109 15.28 14.34 -6.90
N ARG A 110 14.19 13.96 -7.56
CA ARG A 110 13.23 14.90 -8.14
C ARG A 110 12.62 15.84 -7.09
N MET A 111 12.24 15.32 -5.92
CA MET A 111 11.73 16.14 -4.84
C MET A 111 12.76 17.16 -4.35
N ILE A 112 14.04 16.77 -4.31
CA ILE A 112 15.12 17.71 -3.99
C ILE A 112 15.19 18.83 -5.05
N PHE A 113 15.02 18.51 -6.33
CA PHE A 113 14.98 19.53 -7.38
C PHE A 113 13.77 20.46 -7.31
N ASP A 114 12.61 19.94 -6.96
CA ASP A 114 11.42 20.77 -6.75
C ASP A 114 11.63 21.70 -5.56
N ALA A 115 12.18 21.20 -4.45
CA ALA A 115 12.56 21.98 -3.28
C ALA A 115 13.56 23.10 -3.61
N MET A 116 14.60 22.79 -4.39
CA MET A 116 15.56 23.79 -4.89
C MET A 116 14.88 24.86 -5.74
N THR A 117 13.98 24.45 -6.65
CA THR A 117 13.27 25.37 -7.53
C THR A 117 12.38 26.31 -6.72
N GLU A 118 11.66 25.79 -5.72
CA GLU A 118 10.86 26.60 -4.81
C GLU A 118 11.73 27.58 -4.02
N ALA A 119 12.85 27.14 -3.44
CA ALA A 119 13.78 28.01 -2.73
C ALA A 119 14.29 29.15 -3.62
N GLN A 120 14.60 28.86 -4.89
CA GLN A 120 15.03 29.87 -5.85
C GLN A 120 13.92 30.88 -6.17
N THR A 121 12.69 30.41 -6.36
CA THR A 121 11.55 31.31 -6.60
C THR A 121 11.28 32.25 -5.43
N ILE A 122 11.39 31.76 -4.19
CA ILE A 122 11.21 32.58 -2.98
C ILE A 122 12.35 33.60 -2.85
N ALA A 123 13.59 33.22 -3.19
CA ALA A 123 14.73 34.13 -3.15
C ALA A 123 14.64 35.23 -4.21
N SER A 124 14.13 34.93 -5.41
CA SER A 124 13.94 35.92 -6.48
C SER A 124 12.70 36.80 -6.28
N ASN A 125 11.63 36.27 -5.70
CA ASN A 125 10.37 36.95 -5.46
C ASN A 125 9.92 36.79 -4.00
N PRO A 126 10.45 37.59 -3.05
CA PRO A 126 10.06 37.50 -1.66
C PRO A 126 8.56 37.85 -1.49
N PRO A 127 7.78 37.05 -0.74
CA PRO A 127 6.35 37.31 -0.58
C PRO A 127 6.11 38.63 0.16
N SER A 128 5.24 39.49 -0.39
CA SER A 128 4.79 40.72 0.26
C SER A 128 4.06 40.40 1.59
N PRO A 129 4.27 41.18 2.66
CA PRO A 129 3.78 40.86 4.02
C PRO A 129 2.25 40.88 4.21
N ALA A 130 1.45 41.06 3.17
CA ALA A 130 0.02 41.37 3.28
C ALA A 130 -0.97 40.24 2.91
N SER A 131 -0.51 39.01 2.64
CA SER A 131 -1.43 37.95 2.15
C SER A 131 -1.16 36.54 2.71
N SER A 132 -1.11 36.39 4.04
CA SER A 132 -1.17 35.05 4.63
C SER A 132 -2.24 34.95 5.71
N SER A 133 -3.27 34.18 5.41
CA SER A 133 -4.20 33.60 6.36
C SER A 133 -3.47 32.74 7.40
N SER A 134 -3.79 33.02 8.67
CA SER A 134 -3.80 32.15 9.85
C SER A 134 -2.87 30.91 9.85
N LEU A 135 -1.61 31.10 10.23
CA LEU A 135 -0.80 30.22 11.10
C LEU A 135 0.48 30.99 11.50
N PRO A 136 1.01 30.87 12.73
CA PRO A 136 2.26 31.55 13.11
C PRO A 136 3.44 30.91 12.36
N ARG A 137 3.96 31.55 11.31
CA ARG A 137 5.29 31.22 10.78
C ARG A 137 6.32 31.81 11.74
N HIS A 138 7.07 30.94 12.43
CA HIS A 138 8.32 31.31 13.08
C HIS A 138 9.24 32.05 12.08
N PRO A 139 10.13 32.95 12.55
CA PRO A 139 10.97 33.75 11.67
C PRO A 139 11.72 32.83 10.71
N LEU A 140 11.45 32.99 9.42
CA LEU A 140 12.09 32.25 8.34
C LEU A 140 13.59 32.47 8.48
N SER A 141 14.33 31.40 8.77
CA SER A 141 15.77 31.43 8.57
C SER A 141 16.01 31.83 7.10
N PRO A 142 17.03 32.67 6.79
CA PRO A 142 17.27 33.12 5.43
C PRO A 142 17.36 31.91 4.50
N VAL A 143 16.53 31.91 3.45
CA VAL A 143 16.49 30.81 2.48
C VAL A 143 17.91 30.64 1.91
N PRO A 144 18.53 29.46 2.04
CA PRO A 144 19.89 29.25 1.55
C PRO A 144 19.99 29.56 0.05
N THR A 145 20.99 30.36 -0.33
CA THR A 145 21.16 30.78 -1.73
C THR A 145 21.82 29.68 -2.54
N LEU A 146 21.18 29.25 -3.63
CA LEU A 146 21.73 28.22 -4.50
C LEU A 146 22.90 28.76 -5.33
N THR A 147 24.03 28.06 -5.26
CA THR A 147 25.23 28.30 -6.09
C THR A 147 25.07 27.80 -7.55
N PRO A 148 25.90 28.30 -8.49
CA PRO A 148 25.95 27.78 -9.87
C PRO A 148 26.26 26.27 -9.98
N GLU A 149 27.00 25.71 -9.02
CA GLU A 149 27.29 24.28 -8.99
C GLU A 149 26.02 23.44 -8.77
N HIS A 150 25.05 23.93 -7.99
CA HIS A 150 23.77 23.25 -7.85
C HIS A 150 22.97 23.21 -9.16
N LEU A 151 23.02 24.29 -9.95
CA LEU A 151 22.36 24.33 -11.26
C LEU A 151 23.04 23.37 -12.24
N LYS A 152 24.37 23.27 -12.19
CA LYS A 152 25.14 22.31 -12.98
C LYS A 152 24.82 20.86 -12.60
N LEU A 153 24.70 20.55 -11.31
CA LEU A 153 24.24 19.24 -10.84
C LEU A 153 22.82 18.93 -11.34
N LYS A 154 21.89 19.88 -11.25
CA LYS A 154 20.53 19.74 -11.79
C LYS A 154 20.52 19.42 -13.29
N MET A 155 21.39 20.06 -14.07
CA MET A 155 21.53 19.77 -15.50
C MET A 155 22.10 18.36 -15.77
N ARG A 156 23.15 17.97 -15.05
CA ARG A 156 23.80 16.65 -15.19
C ARG A 156 22.88 15.48 -14.80
N LEU A 157 21.99 15.72 -13.86
CA LEU A 157 21.03 14.75 -13.35
C LEU A 157 19.68 14.75 -14.10
N SER A 158 19.52 15.62 -15.11
CA SER A 158 18.30 15.66 -15.94
C SER A 158 17.94 14.32 -16.63
N PRO A 159 18.87 13.41 -16.99
CA PRO A 159 18.51 12.10 -17.54
C PRO A 159 17.63 11.27 -16.61
N LEU A 160 17.68 11.50 -15.29
CA LEU A 160 16.87 10.77 -14.32
C LEU A 160 15.36 10.97 -14.53
N PHE A 161 14.94 12.10 -15.10
CA PHE A 161 13.52 12.33 -15.39
C PHE A 161 12.97 11.38 -16.45
N GLN A 162 13.76 11.07 -17.49
CA GLN A 162 13.38 10.10 -18.50
C GLN A 162 13.32 8.69 -17.90
N ILE A 163 14.25 8.38 -17.00
CA ILE A 163 14.24 7.11 -16.27
C ILE A 163 13.00 6.97 -15.38
N GLU A 164 12.53 8.06 -14.76
CA GLU A 164 11.28 8.04 -14.01
C GLU A 164 10.11 7.57 -14.89
N GLU A 165 9.98 8.13 -16.10
CA GLU A 165 8.91 7.77 -17.04
C GLU A 165 9.03 6.31 -17.51
N VAL A 166 10.25 5.85 -17.81
CA VAL A 166 10.51 4.44 -18.18
C VAL A 166 10.11 3.50 -17.05
N LEU A 167 10.48 3.81 -15.80
CA LEU A 167 10.14 2.99 -14.63
C LEU A 167 8.63 3.00 -14.35
N ILE A 168 7.96 4.15 -14.49
CA ILE A 168 6.50 4.26 -14.39
C ILE A 168 5.82 3.34 -15.40
N ASN A 169 6.22 3.42 -16.67
CA ASN A 169 5.64 2.63 -17.74
C ASN A 169 5.87 1.12 -17.53
N LYS A 170 7.05 0.73 -17.03
CA LYS A 170 7.35 -0.67 -16.67
C LYS A 170 6.48 -1.18 -15.50
N LEU A 171 6.11 -0.31 -14.56
CA LEU A 171 5.36 -0.68 -13.36
C LEU A 171 3.83 -0.53 -13.50
N SER A 172 3.34 0.31 -14.42
CA SER A 172 1.91 0.55 -14.66
C SER A 172 1.61 0.80 -16.14
N PRO A 173 1.44 -0.26 -16.96
CA PRO A 173 1.27 -0.12 -18.41
C PRO A 173 -0.11 0.43 -18.86
N GLN A 174 -1.10 0.60 -17.96
CA GLN A 174 -2.48 1.02 -18.31
C GLN A 174 -2.91 2.41 -17.78
N THR A 175 -2.01 3.15 -17.12
CA THR A 175 -2.31 4.53 -16.67
C THR A 175 -1.96 5.61 -17.70
N SER A 176 -1.66 5.23 -18.94
CA SER A 176 -1.27 6.15 -20.02
C SER A 176 -2.35 7.17 -20.38
N THR A 177 -3.62 6.95 -20.03
CA THR A 177 -4.72 7.91 -20.21
C THR A 177 -4.69 9.08 -19.21
N HIS A 178 -4.00 8.95 -18.08
CA HIS A 178 -3.87 10.04 -17.11
C HIS A 178 -2.71 11.01 -17.44
N LEU A 179 -1.79 10.59 -18.32
CA LEU A 179 -0.61 11.37 -18.71
C LEU A 179 -0.93 12.40 -19.80
N SER A 180 -1.87 12.08 -20.70
CA SER A 180 -2.34 12.97 -21.78
C SER A 180 -3.07 14.21 -21.27
N THR A 181 -3.68 14.16 -20.08
CA THR A 181 -4.29 15.33 -19.43
C THR A 181 -3.28 16.20 -18.67
N MET A 182 -2.07 15.70 -18.37
CA MET A 182 -1.06 16.46 -17.62
C MET A 182 -0.26 17.44 -18.48
N THR A 183 -0.24 17.29 -19.80
CA THR A 183 0.50 18.18 -20.72
C THR A 183 -0.09 19.59 -20.79
N ASN A 184 -1.34 19.77 -20.40
CA ASN A 184 -2.06 21.05 -20.44
C ASN A 184 -2.10 21.80 -19.10
N MET A 185 -1.38 21.33 -18.07
CA MET A 185 -1.37 21.95 -16.74
C MET A 185 -0.10 22.76 -16.49
N PRO A 186 -0.17 23.88 -15.74
CA PRO A 186 1.00 24.65 -15.31
C PRO A 186 2.02 23.77 -14.57
N TYR A 187 3.32 24.00 -14.80
CA TYR A 187 4.42 23.18 -14.25
C TYR A 187 4.35 23.01 -12.72
N THR A 188 3.92 24.04 -11.99
CA THR A 188 3.77 24.04 -10.53
C THR A 188 2.64 23.13 -10.03
N GLU A 189 1.53 23.04 -10.76
CA GLU A 189 0.44 22.10 -10.46
C GLU A 189 0.82 20.67 -10.86
N ARG A 190 1.57 20.53 -11.95
CA ARG A 190 2.11 19.25 -12.41
C ARG A 190 3.11 18.66 -11.41
N ALA A 191 4.00 19.47 -10.84
CA ALA A 191 4.94 19.07 -9.79
C ALA A 191 4.20 18.64 -8.50
N LYS A 192 3.18 19.40 -8.07
CA LYS A 192 2.32 19.04 -6.93
C LYS A 192 1.53 17.74 -7.16
N GLN A 193 1.08 17.47 -8.40
CA GLN A 193 0.42 16.20 -8.74
C GLN A 193 1.39 15.04 -9.01
N GLN A 194 2.63 15.28 -9.45
CA GLN A 194 3.66 14.24 -9.65
C GLN A 194 4.35 13.81 -8.35
N LEU A 195 4.31 14.65 -7.32
CA LEU A 195 4.60 14.29 -5.92
C LEU A 195 3.60 13.28 -5.34
N LYS A 196 2.44 13.08 -5.99
CA LYS A 196 1.48 12.04 -5.61
C LYS A 196 2.13 10.68 -5.81
N GLU A 197 2.44 10.02 -4.69
CA GLU A 197 3.15 8.74 -4.69
C GLU A 197 2.51 7.74 -5.67
N LEU A 198 3.37 6.98 -6.37
CA LEU A 198 2.94 6.05 -7.40
C LEU A 198 2.11 4.99 -6.76
N SER A 199 0.90 4.88 -7.26
CA SER A 199 -0.11 3.99 -6.76
C SER A 199 -0.39 2.94 -7.82
N VAL A 200 -0.36 1.68 -7.39
CA VAL A 200 -0.53 0.54 -8.27
C VAL A 200 -1.83 -0.14 -7.92
N ASN A 201 -2.67 -0.40 -8.92
CA ASN A 201 -3.96 -1.04 -8.71
C ASN A 201 -3.77 -2.50 -8.28
N SER A 202 -4.36 -2.88 -7.14
CA SER A 202 -4.33 -4.25 -6.62
C SER A 202 -4.99 -5.29 -7.53
N ALA A 203 -5.91 -4.87 -8.41
CA ALA A 203 -6.62 -5.75 -9.35
C ALA A 203 -5.74 -6.23 -10.52
N ASN A 204 -4.69 -5.47 -10.86
CA ASN A 204 -3.68 -5.89 -11.82
C ASN A 204 -2.40 -6.15 -11.06
N PRO A 205 -1.97 -7.41 -10.88
CA PRO A 205 -0.68 -7.69 -10.26
C PRO A 205 0.38 -7.11 -11.20
N TRP A 206 0.85 -5.90 -10.91
CA TRP A 206 1.91 -5.24 -11.67
C TRP A 206 3.16 -6.12 -11.80
N LYS A 207 3.31 -7.05 -10.86
CA LYS A 207 4.29 -8.13 -10.86
C LYS A 207 4.09 -9.11 -12.03
N ASN A 208 2.85 -9.44 -12.38
CA ASN A 208 2.52 -10.30 -13.54
C ASN A 208 2.70 -9.56 -14.86
N THR A 209 2.41 -8.26 -14.92
CA THR A 209 2.74 -7.45 -16.12
C THR A 209 4.25 -7.26 -16.26
N PHE A 210 4.97 -7.04 -15.17
CA PHE A 210 6.43 -6.97 -15.15
C PHE A 210 7.05 -8.29 -15.63
N ASN A 211 6.61 -9.44 -15.11
CA ASN A 211 7.09 -10.76 -15.54
C ASN A 211 6.77 -11.08 -17.01
N LYS A 212 5.69 -10.52 -17.58
CA LYS A 212 5.35 -10.65 -19.01
C LYS A 212 6.22 -9.77 -19.91
N LEU A 213 6.79 -8.69 -19.37
CA LEU A 213 7.65 -7.75 -20.10
C LEU A 213 9.13 -8.17 -20.09
N ILE A 214 9.50 -9.19 -19.33
CA ILE A 214 10.86 -9.77 -19.34
C ILE A 214 10.92 -10.84 -20.45
N PRO A 215 11.76 -10.67 -21.49
CA PRO A 215 11.96 -11.70 -22.51
C PRO A 215 12.53 -12.98 -21.85
N GLY A 216 11.88 -14.13 -22.06
CA GLY A 216 12.38 -15.43 -21.59
C GLY A 216 11.78 -15.97 -20.28
N ALA A 217 10.72 -15.37 -19.74
CA ALA A 217 9.98 -15.89 -18.58
C ALA A 217 9.19 -17.18 -18.91
N SER A 218 9.90 -18.26 -19.23
CA SER A 218 9.38 -19.63 -19.19
C SER A 218 9.05 -20.00 -17.73
N ARG A 219 7.95 -20.75 -17.55
CA ARG A 219 7.33 -21.15 -16.29
C ARG A 219 8.17 -22.04 -15.35
N SER A 220 9.49 -22.12 -15.49
CA SER A 220 10.34 -22.97 -14.66
C SER A 220 11.17 -22.18 -13.64
N SER A 221 10.96 -22.53 -12.38
CA SER A 221 11.77 -22.22 -11.20
C SER A 221 13.28 -22.33 -11.42
N PHE A 222 14.05 -21.22 -11.36
CA PHE A 222 15.31 -21.07 -10.61
C PHE A 222 15.90 -19.65 -10.73
N GLU A 223 16.37 -19.08 -9.62
CA GLU A 223 17.25 -17.90 -9.46
C GLU A 223 16.84 -16.54 -10.05
N SER A 224 16.46 -15.62 -9.15
CA SER A 224 16.13 -14.21 -9.44
C SER A 224 17.26 -13.38 -10.08
N ALA A 225 18.52 -13.83 -9.98
CA ALA A 225 19.67 -13.17 -10.62
C ALA A 225 19.72 -13.39 -12.14
N LYS A 226 19.07 -14.45 -12.65
CA LYS A 226 18.96 -14.77 -14.09
C LYS A 226 17.76 -14.09 -14.77
N GLN A 227 16.87 -13.44 -14.01
CA GLN A 227 15.71 -12.72 -14.55
C GLN A 227 16.02 -11.26 -14.96
N VAL A 228 17.15 -10.71 -14.51
CA VAL A 228 17.58 -9.37 -14.92
C VAL A 228 18.56 -9.52 -16.09
N ASP A 229 18.18 -9.01 -17.25
CA ASP A 229 19.12 -8.89 -18.37
C ASP A 229 20.09 -7.73 -18.09
N TRP A 230 21.24 -8.07 -17.51
CA TRP A 230 22.29 -7.09 -17.20
C TRP A 230 22.95 -6.48 -18.44
N ASN A 231 22.67 -7.03 -19.62
CA ASN A 231 23.20 -6.53 -20.88
C ASN A 231 22.16 -5.70 -21.65
N ASP A 232 20.96 -5.47 -21.09
CA ASP A 232 19.95 -4.60 -21.70
C ASP A 232 20.48 -3.16 -21.78
N PRO A 233 20.70 -2.61 -23.00
CA PRO A 233 21.16 -1.24 -23.18
C PRO A 233 20.17 -0.20 -22.63
N ASN A 234 18.90 -0.58 -22.46
CA ASN A 234 17.83 0.26 -21.95
C ASN A 234 17.53 -0.01 -20.46
N ASP A 235 18.41 -0.69 -19.73
CA ASP A 235 18.26 -0.87 -18.28
C ASP A 235 18.40 0.50 -17.58
N PRO A 236 17.37 0.95 -16.83
CA PRO A 236 17.45 2.11 -15.96
C PRO A 236 18.69 2.13 -15.05
N GLY A 237 19.15 0.95 -14.62
CA GLY A 237 20.31 0.80 -13.75
C GLY A 237 21.59 1.44 -14.28
N VAL A 238 21.80 1.45 -15.60
CA VAL A 238 23.01 2.03 -16.22
C VAL A 238 23.06 3.53 -16.02
N VAL A 239 21.94 4.22 -16.28
CA VAL A 239 21.83 5.68 -16.10
C VAL A 239 21.88 6.06 -14.62
N LEU A 240 21.19 5.31 -13.77
CA LEU A 240 21.26 5.49 -12.31
C LEU A 240 22.70 5.36 -11.79
N HIS A 241 23.47 4.39 -12.30
CA HIS A 241 24.87 4.23 -11.94
C HIS A 241 25.71 5.43 -12.40
N ALA A 242 25.56 5.85 -13.66
CA ALA A 242 26.29 6.99 -14.21
C ALA A 242 26.02 8.31 -13.45
N CYS A 243 24.80 8.48 -12.94
CA CYS A 243 24.40 9.63 -12.14
C CYS A 243 24.72 9.50 -10.63
N SER A 244 25.27 8.37 -10.17
CA SER A 244 25.41 8.05 -8.75
C SER A 244 26.21 9.09 -7.96
N GLU A 245 27.39 9.46 -8.45
CA GLU A 245 28.23 10.45 -7.77
C GLU A 245 27.54 11.82 -7.65
N ASP A 246 26.87 12.26 -8.71
CA ASP A 246 26.17 13.54 -8.72
C ASP A 246 24.97 13.53 -7.78
N MET A 247 24.24 12.41 -7.69
CA MET A 247 23.16 12.22 -6.71
C MET A 247 23.69 12.27 -5.27
N GLN A 248 24.84 11.63 -5.01
CA GLN A 248 25.47 11.65 -3.69
C GLN A 248 25.92 13.07 -3.32
N ARG A 249 26.61 13.77 -4.22
CA ARG A 249 27.03 15.17 -4.01
C ARG A 249 25.85 16.06 -3.68
N LEU A 250 24.76 15.94 -4.43
CA LEU A 250 23.53 16.69 -4.18
C LEU A 250 22.94 16.38 -2.80
N TRP A 251 22.90 15.11 -2.40
CA TRP A 251 22.32 14.69 -1.12
C TRP A 251 23.15 15.15 0.09
N THR A 252 24.47 15.09 -0.02
CA THR A 252 25.40 15.48 1.05
C THR A 252 25.64 16.98 1.13
N ASP A 253 25.14 17.76 0.17
CA ASP A 253 25.39 19.20 0.13
C ASP A 253 24.69 19.94 1.30
N PRO A 254 25.44 20.72 2.11
CA PRO A 254 24.88 21.42 3.27
C PRO A 254 23.79 22.44 2.92
N THR A 255 23.89 23.10 1.76
CA THR A 255 22.90 24.06 1.27
C THR A 255 21.59 23.33 0.97
N ILE A 256 21.69 22.18 0.30
CA ILE A 256 20.52 21.34 -0.02
C ILE A 256 19.86 20.82 1.24
N ARG A 257 20.65 20.32 2.21
CA ARG A 257 20.12 19.92 3.53
C ARG A 257 19.39 21.07 4.22
N ALA A 258 19.97 22.27 4.22
CA ALA A 258 19.35 23.45 4.81
C ALA A 258 18.06 23.88 4.07
N VAL A 259 18.00 23.74 2.74
CA VAL A 259 16.77 23.99 1.95
C VAL A 259 15.66 23.02 2.35
N LEU A 260 15.98 21.72 2.44
CA LEU A 260 15.01 20.69 2.84
C LEU A 260 14.51 20.92 4.27
N ASP A 261 15.40 21.26 5.20
CA ASP A 261 15.05 21.56 6.58
C ASP A 261 14.15 22.80 6.69
N ASN A 262 14.46 23.88 5.93
CA ASN A 262 13.65 25.10 5.91
C ASN A 262 12.24 24.85 5.34
N GLN A 263 12.13 23.95 4.37
CA GLN A 263 10.85 23.52 3.80
C GLN A 263 10.17 22.40 4.61
N LYS A 264 10.77 21.96 5.72
CA LYS A 264 10.30 20.87 6.59
C LYS A 264 10.09 19.55 5.82
N LEU A 265 10.87 19.33 4.76
CA LEU A 265 10.85 18.13 3.95
C LEU A 265 11.75 17.06 4.57
N ARG A 266 11.15 16.08 5.24
CA ARG A 266 11.87 14.92 5.78
C ARG A 266 11.86 13.76 4.79
N MET A 267 12.97 13.59 4.09
CA MET A 267 13.13 12.55 3.08
C MET A 267 13.06 11.14 3.69
N GLU A 268 13.48 10.99 4.94
CA GLU A 268 13.50 9.76 5.73
C GLU A 268 12.07 9.22 5.97
N GLU A 269 11.07 10.09 5.99
CA GLU A 269 9.66 9.70 6.12
C GLU A 269 9.03 9.28 4.79
N LEU A 270 9.74 9.51 3.68
CA LEU A 270 9.38 9.14 2.31
C LEU A 270 10.16 7.87 1.91
N ALA A 271 10.75 7.85 0.72
CA ALA A 271 11.66 6.78 0.30
C ALA A 271 13.13 7.22 0.33
N GLY A 272 13.43 8.33 1.02
CA GLY A 272 14.74 8.95 1.07
C GLY A 272 15.80 8.18 1.87
N PHE A 273 15.42 7.14 2.60
CA PHE A 273 16.39 6.25 3.25
C PHE A 273 17.34 5.55 2.25
N PHE A 274 16.95 5.45 0.96
CA PHE A 274 17.85 4.96 -0.08
C PHE A 274 18.92 5.98 -0.48
N LEU A 275 18.73 7.27 -0.16
CA LEU A 275 19.71 8.32 -0.47
C LEU A 275 21.01 8.13 0.32
N ASP A 276 20.93 7.56 1.52
CA ASP A 276 22.10 7.22 2.34
C ASP A 276 22.83 5.96 1.84
N SER A 277 22.24 5.23 0.90
CA SER A 277 22.78 3.99 0.32
C SER A 277 22.96 4.09 -1.20
N LEU A 278 23.06 5.30 -1.76
CA LEU A 278 23.12 5.55 -3.21
C LEU A 278 24.19 4.72 -3.90
N GLU A 279 25.40 4.65 -3.35
CA GLU A 279 26.50 3.85 -3.91
C GLU A 279 26.09 2.38 -4.15
N ARG A 280 25.45 1.76 -3.15
CA ARG A 280 25.00 0.37 -3.22
C ARG A 280 23.80 0.18 -4.14
N VAL A 281 22.78 1.03 -4.01
CA VAL A 281 21.49 0.86 -4.75
C VAL A 281 21.58 1.24 -6.22
N THR A 282 22.59 2.01 -6.60
CA THR A 282 22.89 2.39 -7.99
C THR A 282 24.01 1.55 -8.60
N ALA A 283 24.53 0.53 -7.89
CA ALA A 283 25.56 -0.33 -8.44
C ALA A 283 25.05 -1.10 -9.69
N PRO A 284 25.90 -1.35 -10.71
CA PRO A 284 25.48 -1.94 -11.98
C PRO A 284 24.75 -3.28 -11.83
N ARG A 285 25.12 -4.05 -10.80
CA ARG A 285 24.54 -5.37 -10.49
C ARG A 285 23.78 -5.40 -9.17
N TYR A 286 23.17 -4.27 -8.80
CA TYR A 286 22.40 -4.16 -7.58
C TYR A 286 21.21 -5.13 -7.56
N ILE A 287 21.20 -5.99 -6.53
CA ILE A 287 20.08 -6.87 -6.20
C ILE A 287 19.50 -6.42 -4.85
N PRO A 288 18.20 -6.10 -4.77
CA PRO A 288 17.57 -5.70 -3.52
C PRO A 288 17.71 -6.75 -2.41
N THR A 289 18.07 -6.29 -1.22
CA THR A 289 18.00 -7.09 0.01
C THR A 289 16.56 -7.14 0.53
N ASP A 290 16.29 -8.04 1.47
CA ASP A 290 14.96 -8.10 2.11
C ASP A 290 14.65 -6.78 2.84
N GLU A 291 15.67 -6.16 3.44
CA GLU A 291 15.58 -4.86 4.11
C GLU A 291 15.19 -3.73 3.13
N ASP A 292 15.79 -3.72 1.93
CA ASP A 292 15.45 -2.76 0.88
C ASP A 292 13.99 -2.89 0.44
N ILE A 293 13.52 -4.12 0.25
CA ILE A 293 12.14 -4.38 -0.17
C ILE A 293 11.15 -3.95 0.91
N MET A 294 11.48 -4.19 2.18
CA MET A 294 10.65 -3.79 3.31
C MET A 294 10.49 -2.27 3.39
N ARG A 295 11.56 -1.53 3.12
CA ARG A 295 11.51 -0.06 3.13
C ARG A 295 10.98 0.55 1.83
N ALA A 296 11.08 -0.16 0.70
CA ALA A 296 10.61 0.31 -0.60
C ALA A 296 9.15 0.78 -0.54
N ARG A 297 8.87 1.94 -1.13
CA ARG A 297 7.57 2.61 -1.05
C ARG A 297 6.83 2.45 -2.36
N LEU A 298 5.75 1.68 -2.31
CA LEU A 298 4.80 1.49 -3.40
C LEU A 298 3.40 1.63 -2.82
N LYS A 299 2.63 2.64 -3.23
CA LYS A 299 1.23 2.71 -2.79
C LYS A 299 0.44 1.67 -3.57
N THR A 300 -0.47 0.97 -2.89
CA THR A 300 -1.49 0.13 -3.53
C THR A 300 -2.81 0.89 -3.56
N VAL A 301 -3.53 0.84 -4.68
CA VAL A 301 -4.90 1.34 -4.81
C VAL A 301 -5.84 0.15 -4.84
N GLY A 302 -6.90 0.21 -4.04
CA GLY A 302 -7.89 -0.85 -3.94
C GLY A 302 -7.53 -1.89 -2.88
N VAL A 303 -8.24 -3.02 -2.93
CA VAL A 303 -8.10 -4.12 -1.96
C VAL A 303 -7.25 -5.22 -2.57
N SER A 304 -6.28 -5.74 -1.82
CA SER A 304 -5.54 -6.94 -2.20
C SER A 304 -5.81 -8.08 -1.22
N GLU A 305 -6.15 -9.25 -1.74
CA GLU A 305 -6.27 -10.49 -0.96
C GLU A 305 -4.98 -11.30 -1.11
N ASN A 306 -4.38 -11.67 0.01
CA ASN A 306 -3.20 -12.51 0.06
C ASN A 306 -3.53 -13.80 0.81
N LYS A 307 -3.34 -14.94 0.16
CA LYS A 307 -3.59 -16.27 0.72
C LYS A 307 -2.27 -16.88 1.18
N PHE A 308 -2.20 -17.30 2.43
CA PHE A 308 -1.06 -17.96 3.04
C PHE A 308 -1.51 -19.28 3.65
N THR A 309 -0.77 -20.35 3.44
CA THR A 309 -0.97 -21.59 4.18
C THR A 309 0.09 -21.64 5.27
N LEU A 310 -0.32 -21.39 6.52
CA LEU A 310 0.61 -21.47 7.65
C LEU A 310 0.83 -22.93 8.02
N LYS A 311 2.10 -23.34 8.02
CA LYS A 311 2.53 -24.56 8.69
C LYS A 311 2.82 -24.19 10.15
N ALA A 312 1.81 -24.27 11.02
CA ALA A 312 2.05 -24.10 12.45
C ALA A 312 2.92 -25.26 12.96
N SER A 313 3.84 -24.95 13.89
CA SER A 313 4.89 -25.86 14.37
C SER A 313 4.39 -27.08 15.17
N ALA A 314 3.09 -27.29 15.35
CA ALA A 314 2.56 -28.47 16.05
C ALA A 314 1.05 -28.75 15.82
N SER A 315 0.34 -27.99 14.98
CA SER A 315 -1.11 -28.15 14.79
C SER A 315 -1.52 -27.91 13.34
N VAL A 316 -2.61 -28.57 12.95
CA VAL A 316 -3.21 -28.61 11.60
C VAL A 316 -2.99 -27.30 10.84
N GLY A 317 -2.31 -27.39 9.69
CA GLY A 317 -2.08 -26.25 8.82
C GLY A 317 -3.42 -25.59 8.48
N ARG A 318 -3.59 -24.32 8.85
CA ARG A 318 -4.79 -23.55 8.56
C ARG A 318 -4.47 -22.52 7.49
N ASP A 319 -5.41 -22.33 6.58
CA ASP A 319 -5.31 -21.27 5.59
C ASP A 319 -5.59 -19.91 6.23
N TRP A 320 -4.82 -18.92 5.81
CA TRP A 320 -4.91 -17.53 6.22
C TRP A 320 -5.20 -16.67 4.99
N ARG A 321 -6.19 -15.79 5.11
CA ARG A 321 -6.53 -14.79 4.10
C ARG A 321 -6.31 -13.42 4.71
N VAL A 322 -5.33 -12.69 4.20
CA VAL A 322 -5.00 -11.33 4.65
C VAL A 322 -5.47 -10.35 3.59
N TYR A 323 -6.37 -9.46 3.98
CA TYR A 323 -6.89 -8.39 3.15
C TYR A 323 -6.14 -7.10 3.49
N ASP A 324 -5.41 -6.52 2.53
CA ASP A 324 -4.77 -5.21 2.65
C ASP A 324 -5.63 -4.20 1.90
N VAL A 325 -6.22 -3.27 2.66
CA VAL A 325 -7.01 -2.17 2.09
C VAL A 325 -6.25 -0.87 2.30
N GLY A 326 -6.02 -0.14 1.21
CA GLY A 326 -5.26 1.10 1.25
C GLY A 326 -5.80 2.07 2.31
N GLY A 327 -4.88 2.65 3.09
CA GLY A 327 -5.22 3.55 4.22
C GLY A 327 -5.59 4.98 3.84
N GLN A 328 -6.01 5.23 2.59
CA GLN A 328 -6.39 6.55 2.11
C GLN A 328 -7.84 6.87 2.53
N ARG A 329 -8.18 8.13 2.86
CA ARG A 329 -9.51 8.49 3.40
C ARG A 329 -10.63 8.12 2.44
N SER A 330 -10.39 8.25 1.14
CA SER A 330 -11.32 7.85 0.06
C SER A 330 -11.59 6.35 0.00
N LEU A 331 -10.75 5.52 0.63
CA LEU A 331 -10.85 4.06 0.63
C LEU A 331 -11.53 3.53 1.90
N VAL A 332 -11.90 4.38 2.87
CA VAL A 332 -12.58 3.95 4.10
C VAL A 332 -13.93 3.28 3.81
N SER A 333 -14.64 3.72 2.76
CA SER A 333 -15.88 3.07 2.30
C SER A 333 -15.64 1.67 1.75
N ALA A 334 -14.44 1.39 1.20
CA ALA A 334 -14.08 0.07 0.70
C ALA A 334 -13.84 -0.96 1.82
N TRP A 335 -13.82 -0.53 3.09
CA TRP A 335 -13.62 -1.42 4.24
C TRP A 335 -14.90 -2.14 4.65
N VAL A 336 -16.04 -1.48 4.47
CA VAL A 336 -17.36 -1.92 4.95
C VAL A 336 -17.71 -3.35 4.51
N PRO A 337 -17.47 -3.76 3.24
CA PRO A 337 -17.78 -5.13 2.80
C PRO A 337 -17.03 -6.23 3.57
N TYR A 338 -15.95 -5.88 4.27
CA TYR A 338 -15.12 -6.82 5.02
C TYR A 338 -15.46 -6.86 6.52
N PHE A 339 -16.36 -6.00 7.03
CA PHE A 339 -16.56 -5.90 8.49
C PHE A 339 -17.37 -7.04 9.11
N ASP A 340 -18.13 -7.81 8.33
CA ASP A 340 -19.03 -8.82 8.89
C ASP A 340 -18.37 -10.19 9.12
N ASP A 341 -17.24 -10.48 8.48
CA ASP A 341 -16.68 -11.84 8.36
C ASP A 341 -15.16 -11.89 8.59
N MET A 342 -14.63 -10.99 9.42
CA MET A 342 -13.20 -10.98 9.79
C MET A 342 -12.98 -11.51 11.20
N ASP A 343 -11.99 -12.39 11.35
CA ASP A 343 -11.56 -12.91 12.64
C ASP A 343 -10.77 -11.86 13.43
N ALA A 344 -9.95 -11.07 12.74
CA ALA A 344 -9.15 -10.02 13.34
C ALA A 344 -8.92 -8.83 12.40
N ILE A 345 -8.79 -7.65 12.99
CA ILE A 345 -8.35 -6.40 12.36
C ILE A 345 -7.06 -5.96 13.05
N ILE A 346 -6.02 -5.73 12.24
CA ILE A 346 -4.82 -5.03 12.70
C ILE A 346 -4.90 -3.59 12.18
N PHE A 347 -5.05 -2.64 13.09
CA PHE A 347 -5.03 -1.22 12.79
C PHE A 347 -3.63 -0.65 12.99
N LEU A 348 -3.05 -0.09 11.94
CA LEU A 348 -1.74 0.56 12.01
C LEU A 348 -1.90 2.07 12.22
N ALA A 349 -1.52 2.55 13.40
CA ALA A 349 -1.51 3.96 13.75
C ALA A 349 -0.08 4.53 13.64
N PRO A 350 0.23 5.39 12.66
CA PRO A 350 1.53 6.05 12.58
C PRO A 350 1.66 7.12 13.67
N ILE A 351 2.40 6.83 14.74
CA ILE A 351 2.52 7.74 15.89
C ILE A 351 3.55 8.85 15.68
N SER A 352 4.44 8.72 14.70
CA SER A 352 5.48 9.72 14.41
C SER A 352 4.95 10.99 13.72
N CYS A 353 3.75 10.96 13.16
CA CYS A 353 3.17 12.05 12.35
C CYS A 353 2.38 13.06 13.22
N PHE A 354 2.80 13.28 14.48
CA PHE A 354 2.10 14.18 15.41
C PHE A 354 2.26 15.66 15.04
N ASP A 355 3.31 16.00 14.29
CA ASP A 355 3.65 17.33 13.80
C ASP A 355 3.16 17.60 12.36
N GLN A 356 2.28 16.74 11.82
CA GLN A 356 1.89 16.73 10.40
C GLN A 356 0.38 16.82 10.20
N VAL A 357 0.01 17.37 9.04
CA VAL A 357 -1.36 17.44 8.53
C VAL A 357 -1.57 16.46 7.38
N LEU A 358 -2.82 16.07 7.13
CA LEU A 358 -3.14 15.18 6.01
C LEU A 358 -2.86 15.87 4.67
N GLU A 359 -2.38 15.09 3.72
CA GLU A 359 -2.20 15.53 2.33
C GLU A 359 -3.54 15.96 1.70
N GLU A 360 -4.62 15.25 2.04
CA GLU A 360 -5.97 15.46 1.49
C GLU A 360 -6.74 16.57 2.18
N ASP A 361 -6.36 16.90 3.42
CA ASP A 361 -7.05 17.85 4.28
C ASP A 361 -6.01 18.56 5.17
N PRO A 362 -5.39 19.64 4.68
CA PRO A 362 -4.37 20.38 5.42
C PRO A 362 -4.85 20.98 6.74
N GLY A 363 -6.18 21.05 6.97
CA GLY A 363 -6.76 21.50 8.23
C GLY A 363 -6.76 20.42 9.34
N MET A 364 -6.43 19.17 9.00
CA MET A 364 -6.56 18.04 9.91
C MET A 364 -5.21 17.38 10.20
N ALA A 365 -4.85 17.30 11.48
CA ALA A 365 -3.64 16.61 11.93
C ALA A 365 -3.73 15.08 11.69
N ILE A 366 -2.65 14.47 11.19
CA ILE A 366 -2.60 13.04 10.86
C ILE A 366 -2.87 12.16 12.09
N LEU A 367 -2.23 12.47 13.21
CA LEU A 367 -2.42 11.71 14.45
C LEU A 367 -3.87 11.79 14.95
N LEU A 368 -4.49 12.96 14.86
CA LEU A 368 -5.90 13.15 15.22
C LEU A 368 -6.81 12.32 14.31
N HIS A 369 -6.55 12.31 13.01
CA HIS A 369 -7.30 11.47 12.08
C HIS A 369 -7.18 9.99 12.45
N SER A 370 -5.98 9.49 12.73
CA SER A 370 -5.77 8.09 13.13
C SER A 370 -6.55 7.74 14.41
N VAL A 371 -6.61 8.66 15.38
CA VAL A 371 -7.40 8.50 16.62
C VAL A 371 -8.90 8.44 16.32
N LEU A 372 -9.43 9.32 15.47
CA LEU A 372 -10.84 9.34 15.10
C LEU A 372 -11.24 8.08 14.31
N LEU A 373 -10.34 7.60 13.45
CA LEU A 373 -10.53 6.39 12.67
C LEU A 373 -10.57 5.14 13.57
N TRP A 374 -9.66 5.05 14.53
CA TRP A 374 -9.70 4.01 15.55
C TRP A 374 -11.01 4.03 16.34
N LYS A 375 -11.48 5.22 16.77
CA LYS A 375 -12.78 5.36 17.43
C LYS A 375 -13.92 4.84 16.55
N ALA A 376 -13.95 5.19 15.26
CA ALA A 376 -14.98 4.71 14.34
C ALA A 376 -14.98 3.18 14.18
N ILE A 377 -13.80 2.55 14.09
CA ILE A 377 -13.66 1.09 14.01
C ILE A 377 -14.14 0.44 15.31
N VAL A 378 -13.65 0.91 16.46
CA VAL A 378 -14.00 0.39 17.78
C VAL A 378 -15.49 0.46 18.06
N SER A 379 -16.14 1.58 17.68
CA SER A 379 -17.56 1.81 17.89
C SER A 379 -18.46 1.03 16.94
N ASN A 380 -17.92 0.39 15.89
CA ASN A 380 -18.74 -0.22 14.86
C ASN A 380 -19.44 -1.50 15.38
N PRO A 381 -20.79 -1.57 15.36
CA PRO A 381 -21.53 -2.75 15.80
C PRO A 381 -21.27 -4.02 14.98
N LEU A 382 -20.89 -3.88 13.70
CA LEU A 382 -20.58 -5.03 12.84
C LEU A 382 -19.33 -5.77 13.31
N LEU A 383 -18.39 -5.03 13.90
CA LEU A 383 -17.12 -5.57 14.37
C LEU A 383 -17.18 -6.19 15.76
N LYS A 384 -18.37 -6.41 16.34
CA LYS A 384 -18.56 -6.93 17.72
C LYS A 384 -17.80 -8.23 18.00
N SER A 385 -17.75 -9.15 17.03
CA SER A 385 -17.14 -10.47 17.15
C SER A 385 -15.68 -10.54 16.68
N THR A 386 -15.17 -9.45 16.09
CA THR A 386 -13.83 -9.34 15.47
C THR A 386 -12.78 -8.92 16.48
N ASN A 387 -11.59 -9.53 16.46
CA ASN A 387 -10.49 -9.10 17.32
C ASN A 387 -9.83 -7.82 16.82
N LEU A 388 -9.71 -6.82 17.69
CA LEU A 388 -9.08 -5.54 17.33
C LEU A 388 -7.68 -5.47 17.92
N MET A 389 -6.67 -5.32 17.06
CA MET A 389 -5.27 -5.22 17.44
C MET A 389 -4.70 -3.89 16.94
N LEU A 390 -3.99 -3.18 17.81
CA LEU A 390 -3.42 -1.87 17.53
C LEU A 390 -1.90 -1.95 17.35
N PHE A 391 -1.41 -1.59 16.18
CA PHE A 391 0.02 -1.45 15.91
C PHE A 391 0.39 0.02 15.88
N LEU A 392 1.12 0.48 16.89
CA LEU A 392 1.68 1.82 16.95
C LEU A 392 2.97 1.80 16.13
N ASN A 393 2.92 2.37 14.93
CA ASN A 393 3.97 2.23 13.90
C ASN A 393 4.84 3.49 13.79
N LYS A 394 6.04 3.32 13.20
CA LYS A 394 7.09 4.34 13.04
C LYS A 394 7.68 4.81 14.37
N CYS A 395 7.89 3.88 15.30
CA CYS A 395 8.47 4.19 16.60
C CYS A 395 9.90 4.76 16.50
N ASP A 396 10.67 4.29 15.53
CA ASP A 396 12.01 4.80 15.17
C ASP A 396 11.98 6.29 14.78
N ILE A 397 11.01 6.68 13.95
CA ILE A 397 10.87 8.07 13.50
C ILE A 397 10.36 8.95 14.66
N LEU A 398 9.48 8.41 15.52
CA LEU A 398 9.05 9.12 16.72
C LEU A 398 10.24 9.42 17.64
N ASP A 399 11.06 8.43 17.96
CA ASP A 399 12.24 8.60 18.83
C ASP A 399 13.21 9.63 18.22
N ALA A 400 13.52 9.52 16.93
CA ALA A 400 14.37 10.48 16.23
C ALA A 400 13.87 11.93 16.32
N LYS A 401 12.55 12.16 16.17
CA LYS A 401 11.94 13.50 16.28
C LYS A 401 12.00 14.07 17.70
N LEU A 402 11.75 13.23 18.70
CA LEU A 402 11.80 13.67 20.10
C LEU A 402 13.24 14.06 20.49
N ARG A 403 14.23 13.26 20.05
CA ARG A 403 15.66 13.55 20.23
C ARG A 403 16.12 14.81 19.49
N SER A 404 15.52 15.12 18.33
CA SER A 404 15.82 16.36 17.61
C SER A 404 15.18 17.60 18.25
N GLY A 405 14.53 17.47 19.42
CA GLY A 405 13.97 18.57 20.19
C GLY A 405 12.52 18.94 19.84
N ILE A 406 11.86 18.19 18.95
CA ILE A 406 10.45 18.45 18.61
C ILE A 406 9.59 17.91 19.74
N LYS A 407 8.77 18.78 20.33
CA LYS A 407 8.00 18.44 21.52
C LYS A 407 6.62 17.93 21.15
N LEU A 408 6.25 16.76 21.68
CA LEU A 408 4.90 16.24 21.51
C LEU A 408 3.84 17.18 22.13
N ALA A 409 4.18 17.85 23.23
CA ALA A 409 3.32 18.78 23.95
C ALA A 409 2.81 19.94 23.08
N ASP A 410 3.62 20.40 22.11
CA ASP A 410 3.29 21.53 21.24
C ASP A 410 2.12 21.20 20.28
N TYR A 411 1.95 19.92 19.96
CA TYR A 411 0.93 19.43 19.02
C TYR A 411 -0.22 18.69 19.72
N VAL A 412 0.05 18.09 20.87
CA VAL A 412 -0.92 17.33 21.65
C VAL A 412 -1.09 17.99 23.00
N THR A 413 -2.00 18.96 23.09
CA THR A 413 -2.28 19.73 24.31
C THR A 413 -2.56 18.85 25.53
N SER A 414 -3.27 17.73 25.32
CA SER A 414 -3.58 16.74 26.37
C SER A 414 -2.34 15.99 26.90
N TYR A 415 -1.17 16.13 26.28
CA TYR A 415 0.10 15.57 26.75
C TYR A 415 0.67 16.37 27.94
N GLY A 416 0.39 17.67 27.99
CA GLY A 416 0.84 18.55 29.08
C GLY A 416 2.38 18.61 29.20
N GLU A 417 2.87 18.65 30.44
CA GLU A 417 4.29 18.86 30.77
C GLU A 417 5.11 17.56 30.90
N ARG A 418 4.64 16.46 30.31
CA ARG A 418 5.33 15.16 30.40
C ARG A 418 6.70 15.20 29.67
N PRO A 419 7.67 14.37 30.09
CA PRO A 419 8.99 14.34 29.47
C PRO A 419 8.94 14.09 27.96
N ASN A 420 9.80 14.77 27.18
CA ASN A 420 9.87 14.61 25.72
C ASN A 420 10.77 13.42 25.33
N VAL A 421 10.50 12.24 25.88
CA VAL A 421 11.24 10.99 25.63
C VAL A 421 10.32 9.94 25.03
N PHE A 422 10.90 9.03 24.25
CA PHE A 422 10.14 8.04 23.49
C PHE A 422 9.22 7.19 24.37
N GLU A 423 9.70 6.73 25.52
CA GLU A 423 8.97 5.86 26.44
C GLU A 423 7.68 6.54 26.93
N GLU A 424 7.77 7.78 27.42
CA GLU A 424 6.60 8.50 27.94
C GLU A 424 5.63 8.89 26.82
N ALA A 425 6.14 9.39 25.70
CA ALA A 425 5.33 9.79 24.55
C ALA A 425 4.56 8.59 23.96
N SER A 426 5.26 7.47 23.72
CA SER A 426 4.68 6.26 23.14
C SER A 426 3.65 5.61 24.08
N GLN A 427 3.91 5.53 25.38
CA GLN A 427 2.97 4.99 26.36
C GLN A 427 1.77 5.90 26.59
N TYR A 428 1.95 7.22 26.53
CA TYR A 428 0.84 8.16 26.54
C TYR A 428 -0.12 7.91 25.36
N LEU A 429 0.42 7.83 24.14
CA LEU A 429 -0.39 7.57 22.95
C LEU A 429 -1.09 6.21 23.06
N ARG A 430 -0.37 5.16 23.48
CA ARG A 430 -0.94 3.84 23.74
C ARG A 430 -2.12 3.88 24.70
N ARG A 431 -1.99 4.59 25.83
CA ARG A 431 -3.07 4.77 26.81
C ARG A 431 -4.28 5.50 26.22
N LYS A 432 -4.06 6.49 25.34
CA LYS A 432 -5.13 7.22 24.65
C LYS A 432 -5.95 6.29 23.74
N PHE A 433 -5.30 5.44 22.95
CA PHE A 433 -6.01 4.44 22.14
C PHE A 433 -6.69 3.35 22.99
N ALA A 434 -6.08 2.95 24.10
CA ALA A 434 -6.65 1.99 25.05
C ALA A 434 -7.95 2.51 25.69
N ALA A 435 -7.95 3.78 26.11
CA ALA A 435 -9.13 4.44 26.67
C ALA A 435 -10.27 4.47 25.65
N ILE A 436 -9.99 4.75 24.39
CA ILE A 436 -11.01 4.73 23.33
C ILE A 436 -11.60 3.33 23.17
N LEU A 437 -10.78 2.26 23.17
CA LEU A 437 -11.30 0.89 23.11
C LEU A 437 -12.23 0.60 24.29
N ARG A 438 -11.80 0.94 25.50
CA ARG A 438 -12.58 0.71 26.72
C ARG A 438 -13.90 1.48 26.72
N ASP A 439 -13.87 2.75 26.33
CA ASP A 439 -15.00 3.67 26.51
C ASP A 439 -16.03 3.57 25.37
N HIS A 440 -15.62 3.11 24.17
CA HIS A 440 -16.46 3.16 22.98
C HIS A 440 -16.76 1.78 22.36
N SER A 441 -16.12 0.70 22.83
CA SER A 441 -16.40 -0.63 22.31
C SER A 441 -17.79 -1.09 22.77
N PRO A 442 -18.62 -1.65 21.85
CA PRO A 442 -19.95 -2.15 22.21
C PRO A 442 -19.93 -3.36 23.15
N VAL A 443 -18.79 -4.05 23.23
CA VAL A 443 -18.54 -5.18 24.12
C VAL A 443 -17.19 -5.00 24.82
N PRO A 444 -17.01 -5.50 26.05
CA PRO A 444 -15.68 -5.51 26.67
C PRO A 444 -14.70 -6.32 25.81
N ARG A 445 -13.58 -5.72 25.43
CA ARG A 445 -12.54 -6.37 24.64
C ARG A 445 -11.19 -6.26 25.33
N GLN A 446 -10.37 -7.28 25.17
CA GLN A 446 -8.97 -7.21 25.55
C GLN A 446 -8.22 -6.24 24.63
N PHE A 447 -7.38 -5.39 25.22
CA PHE A 447 -6.60 -4.42 24.46
C PHE A 447 -5.26 -5.02 24.03
N TYR A 448 -5.19 -5.48 22.78
CA TYR A 448 -3.94 -5.91 22.16
C TYR A 448 -3.25 -4.73 21.47
N SER A 449 -2.04 -4.41 21.90
CA SER A 449 -1.26 -3.32 21.31
C SER A 449 0.23 -3.63 21.27
N HIS A 450 0.86 -3.27 20.16
CA HIS A 450 2.28 -3.49 19.91
C HIS A 450 2.94 -2.23 19.33
N PHE A 451 4.18 -1.99 19.73
CA PHE A 451 5.04 -1.00 19.09
C PHE A 451 5.75 -1.65 17.91
N THR A 452 5.73 -0.98 16.77
CA THR A 452 6.30 -1.50 15.52
C THR A 452 7.17 -0.44 14.85
N SER A 453 8.23 -0.91 14.20
CA SER A 453 9.10 -0.11 13.35
C SER A 453 9.38 -0.91 12.07
N VAL A 454 9.53 -0.20 10.96
CA VAL A 454 9.93 -0.80 9.67
C VAL A 454 11.37 -1.31 9.73
N THR A 455 12.19 -0.76 10.63
CA THR A 455 13.60 -1.16 10.79
C THR A 455 13.77 -2.48 11.54
N ASP A 456 12.82 -2.85 12.41
CA ASP A 456 12.91 -4.07 13.21
C ASP A 456 11.98 -5.18 12.67
N ILE A 457 12.47 -5.82 11.61
CA ILE A 457 11.79 -6.94 10.95
C ILE A 457 11.62 -8.12 11.93
N LYS A 458 12.64 -8.37 12.78
CA LYS A 458 12.63 -9.51 13.71
C LYS A 458 11.57 -9.33 14.80
N ALA A 459 11.52 -8.16 15.44
CA ALA A 459 10.50 -7.89 16.44
C ALA A 459 9.09 -7.90 15.82
N THR A 460 8.94 -7.35 14.60
CA THR A 460 7.65 -7.38 13.90
C THR A 460 7.23 -8.82 13.57
N MET A 461 8.14 -9.70 13.14
CA MET A 461 7.84 -11.12 12.92
C MET A 461 7.38 -11.82 14.20
N THR A 462 8.06 -11.60 15.32
CA THR A 462 7.64 -12.15 16.63
C THR A 462 6.27 -11.64 17.03
N ILE A 463 5.98 -10.35 16.82
CA ILE A 463 4.65 -9.78 17.07
C ILE A 463 3.60 -10.48 16.21
N LEU A 464 3.88 -10.72 14.93
CA LEU A 464 2.95 -11.39 14.02
C LEU A 464 2.70 -12.85 14.42
N GLN A 465 3.73 -13.57 14.90
CA GLN A 465 3.57 -14.92 15.46
C GLN A 465 2.65 -14.93 16.69
N ASN A 466 2.84 -13.98 17.61
CA ASN A 466 1.97 -13.84 18.78
C ASN A 466 0.52 -13.53 18.37
N VAL A 467 0.33 -12.66 17.37
CA VAL A 467 -0.99 -12.38 16.80
C VAL A 467 -1.62 -13.64 16.21
N GLN A 468 -0.84 -14.44 15.49
CA GLN A 468 -1.31 -15.72 14.93
C GLN A 468 -1.79 -16.67 16.03
N GLU A 469 -1.03 -16.79 17.12
CA GLU A 469 -1.39 -17.63 18.25
C GLU A 469 -2.68 -17.17 18.96
N ILE A 470 -2.81 -15.86 19.20
CA ILE A 470 -4.02 -15.27 19.79
C ILE A 470 -5.25 -15.59 18.95
N VAL A 471 -5.19 -15.32 17.64
CA VAL A 471 -6.33 -15.53 16.74
C VAL A 471 -6.66 -17.01 16.59
N LEU A 472 -5.66 -17.90 16.56
CA LEU A 472 -5.88 -19.34 16.49
C LEU A 472 -6.50 -19.88 17.77
N ARG A 473 -6.01 -19.47 18.94
CA ARG A 473 -6.54 -19.91 20.24
C ARG A 473 -8.00 -19.53 20.40
N GLU A 474 -8.35 -18.29 20.07
CA GLU A 474 -9.75 -17.85 20.15
C GLU A 474 -10.63 -18.58 19.15
N ASN A 475 -10.15 -18.79 17.91
CA ASN A 475 -10.88 -19.57 16.92
C ASN A 475 -11.11 -21.02 17.33
N LEU A 476 -10.12 -21.66 17.95
CA LEU A 476 -10.24 -23.00 18.49
C LEU A 476 -11.25 -23.02 19.64
N SER A 477 -11.24 -22.03 20.53
CA SER A 477 -12.25 -21.94 21.60
C SER A 477 -13.67 -21.78 21.05
N LYS A 478 -13.88 -20.91 20.05
CA LYS A 478 -15.18 -20.73 19.36
C LYS A 478 -15.64 -22.01 18.64
N SER A 479 -14.69 -22.79 18.11
CA SER A 479 -14.98 -24.03 17.38
C SER A 479 -15.21 -25.23 18.32
N ALA A 480 -14.64 -25.22 19.53
CA ALA A 480 -14.86 -26.25 20.54
C ALA A 480 -16.16 -26.04 21.36
N LEU A 481 -16.72 -24.82 21.31
CA LEU A 481 -17.99 -24.43 21.92
C LEU A 481 -19.20 -24.57 20.96
N MET A 482 -18.95 -24.86 19.67
CA MET A 482 -19.96 -25.28 18.68
C MET A 482 -19.91 -26.78 18.52
#